data_AF-A0A2H3KRL4-F1
#
_entry.id   AF-A0A2H3KRL4-F1
#
_cell.length_a   1.000
_cell.length_b   1.000
_cell.length_c   1.000
_cell.angle_alpha   90.00
_cell.angle_beta   90.00
_cell.angle_gamma   90.00
#
_symmetry.space_group_name_H-M   'P 1'
#
loop_
_entity.id
_entity.type
_entity.pdbx_description
1 polymer ?
#
loop_
_entity_poly.entity_id
_entity_poly.type
_entity_poly.pdbx_seq_one_letter_code
_entity_poly.pdbx_strand_id
1 'polypeptide(L)'
;MSALAHLALADFRERTRRFSFVMIITLAVLLGYQVLDGFFMLRLGAYRGVYNAAWIGMLMAVTLAFFLSLIGFYVTRGNVTLDRQTGVGQILAATPLHKAAYTLGKFVSNTAVLLVIVGVLVLASVAMLLIHGEDKSLNLTHLLMPFLLFAAPVALLVAALAVLFDCIPWLQETAGNVLYFFLWLFTLPLLGGQVIGFTAIEREMTAALQAQGASYSGGIVLGTAELATLQTFVWTGFDWRAVAGPRLLVGVGALLLAAIAALPFDRFDPSRGHAPRAKQRARSRLPARLATLWPGFGRTARLARPGDGPARAAQLTPVTTATNPLGLFARVVATELKLLLKGRPLLWYVVAAGLMLASLLAELTTVQRWLLPIIWLWSLPLWSELGVRERKYGVEQLLFSAPAPLWRQLPAAWTAGMVLYVILGGGVLRRFLAEPALLPGFWAGAWFIPALALGLGAVGRSERPLQILLLSFWYLGPLNGLAAFDITGATPAALALGIPWYYLAASMPLVGLALLARWQHMRSS
;
A
#
# COMPACT_ATOMS: atom_id res chain seq x y z
N MET A 1 30.09 15.44 -13.15
CA MET A 1 28.75 14.81 -13.10
C MET A 1 27.85 15.65 -12.20
N SER A 2 26.60 15.92 -12.59
CA SER A 2 25.72 16.82 -11.82
C SER A 2 25.27 16.19 -10.49
N ALA A 3 25.01 17.02 -9.48
CA ALA A 3 24.54 16.56 -8.16
C ALA A 3 23.27 15.67 -8.23
N LEU A 4 22.42 15.91 -9.24
CA LEU A 4 21.25 15.10 -9.54
C LEU A 4 21.61 13.64 -9.86
N ALA A 5 22.61 13.43 -10.72
CA ALA A 5 23.03 12.08 -11.14
C ALA A 5 23.57 11.26 -9.96
N HIS A 6 24.34 11.89 -9.06
CA HIS A 6 24.84 11.23 -7.86
C HIS A 6 23.72 10.88 -6.88
N LEU A 7 22.75 11.79 -6.67
CA LEU A 7 21.59 11.51 -5.83
C LEU A 7 20.78 10.33 -6.38
N ALA A 8 20.47 10.35 -7.69
CA ALA A 8 19.71 9.29 -8.33
C ALA A 8 20.44 7.93 -8.24
N LEU A 9 21.75 7.90 -8.51
CA LEU A 9 22.54 6.68 -8.46
C LEU A 9 22.67 6.13 -7.03
N ALA A 10 22.84 6.99 -6.02
CA ALA A 10 22.92 6.58 -4.63
C ALA A 10 21.59 5.95 -4.17
N ASP A 11 20.47 6.62 -4.44
CA ASP A 11 19.13 6.13 -4.09
C ASP A 11 18.81 4.81 -4.81
N PHE A 12 19.17 4.70 -6.10
CA PHE A 12 19.01 3.45 -6.86
C PHE A 12 19.82 2.29 -6.26
N ARG A 13 21.11 2.51 -5.95
CA ARG A 13 21.98 1.50 -5.33
C ARG A 13 21.51 1.09 -3.95
N GLU A 14 20.98 2.03 -3.16
CA GLU A 14 20.42 1.71 -1.87
C GLU A 14 19.20 0.77 -2.03
N ARG A 15 18.35 1.02 -3.02
CA ARG A 15 17.15 0.21 -3.27
C ARG A 15 17.46 -1.19 -3.76
N THR A 16 18.39 -1.35 -4.71
CA THR A 16 18.76 -2.68 -5.21
C THR A 16 19.36 -3.59 -4.15
N ARG A 17 19.86 -3.02 -3.03
CA ARG A 17 20.40 -3.75 -1.88
C ARG A 17 19.35 -4.09 -0.82
N ARG A 18 18.13 -3.57 -0.90
CA ARG A 18 17.06 -3.87 0.07
C ARG A 18 16.37 -5.17 -0.29
N PHE A 19 15.99 -5.94 0.72
CA PHE A 19 15.21 -7.17 0.56
C PHE A 19 13.90 -6.95 -0.22
N SER A 20 13.25 -5.78 -0.05
CA SER A 20 12.04 -5.44 -0.79
C SER A 20 12.24 -5.42 -2.30
N PHE A 21 13.44 -5.06 -2.80
CA PHE A 21 13.74 -5.07 -4.22
C PHE A 21 13.73 -6.49 -4.79
N VAL A 22 14.31 -7.47 -4.07
CA VAL A 22 14.26 -8.88 -4.46
C VAL A 22 12.80 -9.36 -4.56
N MET A 23 11.96 -9.04 -3.57
CA MET A 23 10.55 -9.40 -3.60
C MET A 23 9.81 -8.83 -4.81
N ILE A 24 10.13 -7.60 -5.23
CA ILE A 24 9.54 -6.95 -6.41
C ILE A 24 9.98 -7.67 -7.69
N ILE A 25 11.27 -8.02 -7.81
CA ILE A 25 11.78 -8.77 -8.97
C ILE A 25 11.14 -10.16 -9.02
N THR A 26 11.03 -10.86 -7.90
CA THR A 26 10.33 -12.16 -7.82
C THR A 26 8.88 -12.05 -8.27
N LEU A 27 8.16 -11.00 -7.83
CA LEU A 27 6.79 -10.77 -8.26
C LEU A 27 6.69 -10.47 -9.78
N ALA A 28 7.66 -9.74 -10.34
CA ALA A 28 7.73 -9.47 -11.76
C ALA A 28 8.00 -10.74 -12.59
N VAL A 29 8.90 -11.60 -12.12
CA VAL A 29 9.15 -12.91 -12.72
C VAL A 29 7.91 -13.79 -12.63
N LEU A 30 7.24 -13.82 -11.47
CA LEU A 30 5.98 -14.55 -11.29
C LEU A 30 4.92 -14.04 -12.26
N LEU A 31 4.77 -12.73 -12.44
CA LEU A 31 3.83 -12.16 -13.40
C LEU A 31 4.13 -12.62 -14.83
N GLY A 32 5.41 -12.58 -15.25
CA GLY A 32 5.83 -13.10 -16.55
C GLY A 32 5.53 -14.59 -16.70
N TYR A 33 5.73 -15.37 -15.64
CA TYR A 33 5.37 -16.79 -15.59
C TYR A 33 3.85 -17.02 -15.71
N GLN A 34 3.01 -16.24 -15.04
CA GLN A 34 1.55 -16.37 -15.16
C GLN A 34 1.06 -16.08 -16.58
N VAL A 35 1.73 -15.20 -17.33
CA VAL A 35 1.41 -14.97 -18.75
C VAL A 35 1.91 -16.12 -19.62
N LEU A 36 3.11 -16.66 -19.33
CA LEU A 36 3.68 -17.83 -20.01
C LEU A 36 2.81 -19.08 -19.87
N ASP A 37 2.29 -19.33 -18.67
CA ASP A 37 1.41 -20.46 -18.35
C ASP A 37 0.00 -20.30 -18.94
N GLY A 38 -0.29 -19.16 -19.56
CA GLY A 38 -1.60 -18.85 -20.14
C GLY A 38 -2.64 -18.45 -19.10
N PHE A 39 -2.29 -18.31 -17.82
CA PHE A 39 -3.21 -17.83 -16.80
C PHE A 39 -3.71 -16.42 -17.11
N PHE A 40 -2.83 -15.51 -17.55
CA PHE A 40 -3.22 -14.19 -18.04
C PHE A 40 -3.13 -14.12 -19.56
N MET A 41 -4.23 -13.71 -20.20
CA MET A 41 -4.28 -13.55 -21.64
C MET A 41 -4.97 -12.28 -22.10
N LEU A 42 -4.63 -11.87 -23.32
CA LEU A 42 -5.30 -10.82 -24.07
C LEU A 42 -6.24 -11.49 -25.07
N ARG A 43 -7.50 -11.08 -25.12
CA ARG A 43 -8.48 -11.56 -26.11
C ARG A 43 -9.39 -10.44 -26.58
N LEU A 44 -9.93 -10.64 -27.79
CA LEU A 44 -10.93 -9.79 -28.42
C LEU A 44 -12.15 -10.65 -28.70
N GLY A 45 -13.13 -10.63 -27.79
CA GLY A 45 -14.25 -11.58 -27.82
C GLY A 45 -13.79 -13.04 -27.82
N ALA A 46 -14.09 -13.77 -28.90
CA ALA A 46 -13.69 -15.16 -29.11
C ALA A 46 -12.33 -15.32 -29.81
N TYR A 47 -11.60 -14.23 -30.04
CA TYR A 47 -10.35 -14.22 -30.81
C TYR A 47 -9.12 -13.97 -29.93
N ARG A 48 -8.01 -14.62 -30.26
CA ARG A 48 -6.66 -14.29 -29.80
C ARG A 48 -5.73 -14.13 -30.99
N GLY A 49 -4.68 -13.34 -30.86
CA GLY A 49 -3.65 -13.28 -31.89
C GLY A 49 -2.79 -14.54 -31.89
N VAL A 50 -2.25 -14.85 -33.06
CA VAL A 50 -1.17 -15.82 -33.22
C VAL A 50 0.03 -15.38 -32.37
N TYR A 51 0.66 -16.32 -31.68
CA TYR A 51 1.81 -16.06 -30.80
C TYR A 51 3.09 -15.78 -31.60
N ASN A 52 3.13 -14.61 -32.24
CA ASN A 52 4.30 -14.02 -32.89
C ASN A 52 4.93 -12.92 -32.00
N ALA A 53 6.06 -12.36 -32.44
CA ALA A 53 6.77 -11.33 -31.69
C ALA A 53 5.92 -10.09 -31.35
N ALA A 54 5.06 -9.64 -32.27
CA ALA A 54 4.19 -8.48 -32.05
C ALA A 54 3.16 -8.75 -30.95
N TRP A 55 2.42 -9.85 -31.06
CA TRP A 55 1.38 -10.19 -30.10
C TRP A 55 1.93 -10.46 -28.70
N ILE A 56 3.02 -11.23 -28.60
CA ILE A 56 3.66 -11.55 -27.32
C ILE A 56 4.20 -10.27 -26.66
N GLY A 57 4.90 -9.42 -27.42
CA GLY A 57 5.39 -8.14 -26.91
C GLY A 57 4.25 -7.28 -26.37
N MET A 58 3.12 -7.27 -27.08
CA MET A 58 1.95 -6.50 -26.70
C MET A 58 1.23 -7.04 -25.46
N LEU A 59 0.98 -8.35 -25.43
CA LEU A 59 0.41 -9.04 -24.27
C LEU A 59 1.22 -8.77 -23.01
N MET A 60 2.54 -8.95 -23.07
CA MET A 60 3.43 -8.73 -21.94
C MET A 60 3.49 -7.25 -21.52
N ALA A 61 3.61 -6.32 -22.47
CA ALA A 61 3.70 -4.90 -22.17
C ALA A 61 2.43 -4.32 -21.57
N VAL A 62 1.24 -4.69 -22.07
CA VAL A 62 -0.04 -4.22 -21.54
C VAL A 62 -0.35 -4.83 -20.18
N THR A 63 -0.06 -6.12 -20.01
CA THR A 63 -0.17 -6.79 -18.71
C THR A 63 0.71 -6.08 -17.69
N LEU A 64 1.97 -5.82 -18.05
CA LEU A 64 2.87 -5.06 -17.18
C LEU A 64 2.33 -3.66 -16.92
N ALA A 65 1.92 -2.90 -17.94
CA ALA A 65 1.42 -1.54 -17.78
C ALA A 65 0.23 -1.48 -16.80
N PHE A 66 -0.71 -2.43 -16.88
CA PHE A 66 -1.80 -2.57 -15.93
C PHE A 66 -1.30 -2.77 -14.49
N PHE A 67 -0.48 -3.79 -14.23
CA PHE A 67 0.01 -4.04 -12.87
C PHE A 67 0.94 -2.94 -12.36
N LEU A 68 1.77 -2.37 -13.23
CA LEU A 68 2.70 -1.29 -12.91
C LEU A 68 1.96 -0.01 -12.53
N SER A 69 0.82 0.27 -13.18
CA SER A 69 -0.03 1.42 -12.86
C SER A 69 -0.59 1.38 -11.43
N LEU A 70 -0.74 0.20 -10.83
CA LEU A 70 -1.15 0.05 -9.43
C LEU A 70 0.04 -0.20 -8.51
N ILE A 71 0.73 -1.32 -8.69
CA ILE A 71 1.77 -1.82 -7.80
C ILE A 71 3.03 -0.94 -7.87
N GLY A 72 3.35 -0.39 -9.04
CA GLY A 72 4.54 0.44 -9.24
C GLY A 72 4.56 1.68 -8.34
N PHE A 73 3.39 2.25 -8.04
CA PHE A 73 3.27 3.39 -7.13
C PHE A 73 3.72 3.01 -5.71
N TYR A 74 3.17 1.92 -5.17
CA TYR A 74 3.50 1.47 -3.81
C TYR A 74 4.96 1.05 -3.65
N VAL A 75 5.53 0.50 -4.72
CA VAL A 75 6.95 0.12 -4.81
C VAL A 75 7.87 1.35 -4.77
N THR A 76 7.48 2.45 -5.41
CA THR A 76 8.31 3.67 -5.56
C THR A 76 8.02 4.75 -4.52
N ARG A 77 6.92 4.62 -3.78
CA ARG A 77 6.50 5.54 -2.72
C ARG A 77 7.53 5.65 -1.59
N GLY A 78 7.51 6.78 -0.87
CA GLY A 78 8.11 7.01 0.45
C GLY A 78 9.63 6.99 0.51
N ASN A 79 10.28 7.31 -0.61
CA ASN A 79 11.72 7.54 -0.62
C ASN A 79 12.05 8.89 0.04
N VAL A 80 11.20 9.91 -0.15
CA VAL A 80 11.36 11.19 0.55
C VAL A 80 11.03 11.04 2.03
N THR A 81 10.00 10.24 2.35
CA THR A 81 9.63 9.94 3.74
C THR A 81 10.74 9.18 4.47
N LEU A 82 11.44 8.28 3.77
CA LEU A 82 12.57 7.59 4.36
C LEU A 82 13.71 8.55 4.69
N ASP A 83 14.05 9.49 3.79
CA ASP A 83 15.06 10.52 4.06
C ASP A 83 14.70 11.37 5.30
N ARG A 84 13.39 11.58 5.58
CA ARG A 84 12.93 12.21 6.83
C ARG A 84 13.18 11.34 8.05
N GLN A 85 12.78 10.06 7.97
CA GLN A 85 12.84 9.13 9.09
C GLN A 85 14.26 8.77 9.49
N THR A 86 15.18 8.67 8.53
CA THR A 86 16.60 8.38 8.78
C THR A 86 17.40 9.61 9.20
N GLY A 87 16.82 10.81 9.11
CA GLY A 87 17.51 12.07 9.37
C GLY A 87 18.44 12.53 8.23
N VAL A 88 18.66 11.70 7.18
CA VAL A 88 19.48 12.04 6.02
C VAL A 88 18.97 13.30 5.30
N GLY A 89 17.66 13.53 5.31
CA GLY A 89 17.05 14.74 4.76
C GLY A 89 17.60 16.04 5.37
N GLN A 90 17.99 16.04 6.66
CA GLN A 90 18.58 17.22 7.31
C GLN A 90 19.98 17.51 6.77
N ILE A 91 20.77 16.47 6.49
CA ILE A 91 22.08 16.59 5.85
C ILE A 91 21.91 17.12 4.43
N LEU A 92 20.96 16.56 3.66
CA LEU A 92 20.67 17.02 2.31
C LEU A 92 20.19 18.48 2.26
N ALA A 93 19.43 18.92 3.26
CA ALA A 93 18.98 20.31 3.37
C ALA A 93 20.14 21.30 3.57
N ALA A 94 21.24 20.87 4.19
CA ALA A 94 22.46 21.67 4.39
C ALA A 94 23.38 21.73 3.14
N THR A 95 23.11 20.93 2.10
CA THR A 95 23.86 20.97 0.83
C THR A 95 23.29 22.03 -0.14
N PRO A 96 24.03 22.53 -1.15
CA PRO A 96 23.51 23.48 -2.15
C PRO A 96 22.46 22.90 -3.13
N LEU A 97 21.88 21.73 -2.83
CA LEU A 97 20.90 21.06 -3.67
C LEU A 97 19.56 21.80 -3.71
N HIS A 98 19.12 22.16 -4.91
CA HIS A 98 17.84 22.83 -5.13
C HIS A 98 16.66 21.84 -5.08
N LYS A 99 15.45 22.31 -4.74
CA LYS A 99 14.24 21.47 -4.60
C LYS A 99 13.94 20.65 -5.85
N ALA A 100 13.98 21.28 -7.03
CA ALA A 100 13.73 20.61 -8.30
C ALA A 100 14.81 19.56 -8.63
N ALA A 101 16.08 19.84 -8.32
CA ALA A 101 17.15 18.86 -8.50
C ALA A 101 16.96 17.63 -7.61
N TYR A 102 16.48 17.83 -6.37
CA TYR A 102 16.14 16.74 -5.46
C TYR A 102 14.94 15.91 -5.97
N THR A 103 13.82 16.56 -6.34
CA THR A 103 12.62 15.85 -6.81
C THR A 103 12.86 15.13 -8.14
N LEU A 104 13.57 15.74 -9.08
CA LEU A 104 13.97 15.10 -10.33
C LEU A 104 14.95 13.94 -10.10
N GLY A 105 15.88 14.08 -9.15
CA GLY A 105 16.77 12.98 -8.77
C GLY A 105 16.01 11.77 -8.21
N LYS A 106 15.01 12.00 -7.33
CA LYS A 106 14.13 10.94 -6.81
C LYS A 106 13.23 10.35 -7.90
N PHE A 107 12.77 11.17 -8.84
CA PHE A 107 12.02 10.73 -10.02
C PHE A 107 12.85 9.80 -10.92
N VAL A 108 14.11 10.16 -11.22
CA VAL A 108 15.00 9.34 -12.03
C VAL A 108 15.30 8.01 -11.34
N SER A 109 15.55 8.02 -10.02
CA SER A 109 15.74 6.79 -9.24
C SER A 109 14.48 5.90 -9.28
N ASN A 110 13.29 6.47 -9.07
CA ASN A 110 12.03 5.74 -9.16
C ASN A 110 11.81 5.13 -10.54
N THR A 111 12.06 5.92 -11.58
CA THR A 111 11.96 5.48 -12.97
C THR A 111 12.91 4.32 -13.24
N ALA A 112 14.18 4.43 -12.81
CA ALA A 112 15.17 3.37 -13.00
C ALA A 112 14.72 2.04 -12.36
N VAL A 113 14.16 2.07 -11.14
CA VAL A 113 13.65 0.85 -10.49
C VAL A 113 12.49 0.24 -11.27
N LEU A 114 11.54 1.04 -11.77
CA LEU A 114 10.44 0.51 -12.57
C LEU A 114 10.89 0.01 -13.95
N LEU A 115 11.90 0.64 -14.56
CA LEU A 115 12.48 0.17 -15.82
C LEU A 115 13.22 -1.17 -15.67
N VAL A 116 13.77 -1.48 -14.50
CA VAL A 116 14.29 -2.83 -14.23
C VAL A 116 13.16 -3.86 -14.29
N ILE A 117 11.98 -3.55 -13.73
CA ILE A 117 10.79 -4.42 -13.82
C ILE A 117 10.38 -4.61 -15.28
N VAL A 118 10.39 -3.53 -16.08
CA VAL A 118 10.16 -3.60 -17.53
C VAL A 118 11.16 -4.54 -18.20
N GLY A 119 12.45 -4.43 -17.87
CA GLY A 119 13.50 -5.32 -18.39
C GLY A 119 13.27 -6.79 -18.05
N VAL A 120 12.80 -7.11 -16.84
CA VAL A 120 12.44 -8.49 -16.44
C VAL A 120 11.33 -9.05 -17.33
N LEU A 121 10.28 -8.27 -17.61
CA LEU A 121 9.19 -8.74 -18.49
C LEU A 121 9.58 -8.76 -19.97
N VAL A 122 10.52 -7.92 -20.41
CA VAL A 122 11.14 -8.05 -21.74
C VAL A 122 11.83 -9.41 -21.86
N LEU A 123 12.62 -9.81 -20.87
CA LEU A 123 13.25 -11.14 -20.86
C LEU A 123 12.21 -12.27 -20.82
N ALA A 124 11.15 -12.11 -20.03
CA ALA A 124 10.04 -13.07 -20.02
C ALA A 124 9.33 -13.17 -21.38
N SER A 125 9.18 -12.07 -22.13
CA SER A 125 8.58 -12.06 -23.47
C SER A 125 9.45 -12.79 -24.50
N VAL A 126 10.78 -12.66 -24.39
CA VAL A 126 11.72 -13.45 -25.22
C VAL A 126 11.57 -14.93 -24.90
N ALA A 127 11.54 -15.30 -23.62
CA ALA A 127 11.32 -16.68 -23.21
C ALA A 127 9.97 -17.21 -23.74
N MET A 128 8.91 -16.40 -23.70
CA MET A 128 7.59 -16.76 -24.22
C MET A 128 7.62 -17.03 -25.72
N LEU A 129 8.28 -16.18 -26.50
CA LEU A 129 8.43 -16.38 -27.93
C LEU A 129 9.20 -17.67 -28.26
N LEU A 130 10.26 -17.98 -27.51
CA LEU A 130 11.07 -19.18 -27.76
C LEU A 130 10.34 -20.48 -27.38
N ILE A 131 9.60 -20.46 -26.26
CA ILE A 131 8.92 -21.65 -25.73
C ILE A 131 7.57 -21.87 -26.43
N HIS A 132 6.71 -20.83 -26.47
CA HIS A 132 5.31 -20.92 -26.88
C HIS A 132 4.99 -20.17 -28.19
N GLY A 133 5.98 -19.55 -28.83
CA GLY A 133 5.78 -18.84 -30.10
C GLY A 133 5.30 -19.79 -31.21
N GLU A 134 4.15 -19.47 -31.79
CA GLU A 134 3.61 -20.14 -32.99
C GLU A 134 4.37 -19.69 -34.24
N ASP A 135 4.79 -18.42 -34.27
CA ASP A 135 5.82 -17.91 -35.17
C ASP A 135 7.03 -17.49 -34.33
N LYS A 136 8.14 -18.23 -34.46
CA LYS A 136 9.38 -18.00 -33.71
C LYS A 136 10.30 -16.97 -34.37
N SER A 137 9.83 -16.25 -35.39
CA SER A 137 10.59 -15.16 -35.99
C SER A 137 10.89 -14.06 -34.95
N LEU A 138 12.17 -13.91 -34.60
CA LEU A 138 12.60 -12.92 -33.62
C LEU A 138 12.70 -11.54 -34.28
N ASN A 139 11.59 -10.83 -34.36
CA ASN A 139 11.60 -9.41 -34.70
C ASN A 139 11.67 -8.56 -33.43
N LEU A 140 12.88 -8.14 -33.08
CA LEU A 140 13.15 -7.39 -31.85
C LEU A 140 12.38 -6.07 -31.78
N THR A 141 12.15 -5.41 -32.91
CA THR A 141 11.38 -4.16 -32.98
C THR A 141 9.94 -4.40 -32.56
N HIS A 142 9.27 -5.41 -33.15
CA HIS A 142 7.88 -5.71 -32.80
C HIS A 142 7.73 -6.24 -31.37
N LEU A 143 8.76 -6.91 -30.83
CA LEU A 143 8.76 -7.40 -29.46
C LEU A 143 8.95 -6.26 -28.44
N LEU A 144 9.87 -5.32 -28.69
CA LEU A 144 10.27 -4.29 -27.71
C LEU A 144 9.43 -3.01 -27.77
N MET A 145 8.92 -2.62 -28.94
CA MET A 145 8.17 -1.37 -29.09
C MET A 145 6.94 -1.26 -28.17
N PRO A 146 6.17 -2.34 -27.91
CA PRO A 146 5.11 -2.30 -26.92
C PRO A 146 5.57 -1.88 -25.52
N PHE A 147 6.73 -2.36 -25.07
CA PHE A 147 7.26 -1.98 -23.75
C PHE A 147 7.66 -0.51 -23.71
N LEU A 148 8.30 -0.01 -24.76
CA LEU A 148 8.73 1.38 -24.85
C LEU A 148 7.56 2.36 -24.97
N LEU A 149 6.49 1.98 -25.68
CA LEU A 149 5.37 2.87 -25.95
C LEU A 149 4.22 2.74 -24.96
N PHE A 150 4.05 1.61 -24.27
CA PHE A 150 2.93 1.43 -23.35
C PHE A 150 3.39 1.23 -21.90
N ALA A 151 4.36 0.36 -21.63
CA ALA A 151 4.81 0.11 -20.25
C ALA A 151 5.70 1.23 -19.69
N ALA A 152 6.66 1.73 -20.47
CA ALA A 152 7.61 2.75 -20.01
C ALA A 152 6.96 4.11 -19.70
N PRO A 153 6.00 4.64 -20.49
CA PRO A 153 5.30 5.88 -20.15
C PRO A 153 4.47 5.77 -18.87
N VAL A 154 3.85 4.61 -18.64
CA VAL A 154 3.17 4.32 -17.36
C VAL A 154 4.18 4.29 -16.21
N ALA A 155 5.35 3.67 -16.40
CA ALA A 155 6.43 3.69 -15.41
C ALA A 155 6.85 5.12 -15.03
N LEU A 156 7.04 5.99 -16.02
CA LEU A 156 7.36 7.40 -15.81
C LEU A 156 6.25 8.12 -15.04
N LEU A 157 4.99 7.98 -15.47
CA LEU A 157 3.85 8.64 -14.83
C LEU A 157 3.73 8.22 -13.36
N VAL A 158 3.82 6.92 -13.09
CA VAL A 158 3.75 6.35 -11.73
C VAL A 158 4.92 6.83 -10.87
N ALA A 159 6.14 6.86 -11.40
CA ALA A 159 7.31 7.38 -10.69
C ALA A 159 7.14 8.86 -10.31
N ALA A 160 6.58 9.67 -11.21
CA ALA A 160 6.31 11.09 -10.96
C ALA A 160 5.22 11.29 -9.89
N LEU A 161 4.11 10.54 -9.98
CA LEU A 161 3.04 10.56 -8.97
C LEU A 161 3.56 10.15 -7.59
N ALA A 162 4.41 9.13 -7.53
CA ALA A 162 5.04 8.70 -6.29
C ALA A 162 5.89 9.80 -5.65
N VAL A 163 6.65 10.59 -6.43
CA VAL A 163 7.43 11.73 -5.91
C VAL A 163 6.52 12.88 -5.49
N LEU A 164 5.49 13.19 -6.28
CA LEU A 164 4.53 14.26 -5.95
C LEU A 164 3.82 14.00 -4.63
N PHE A 165 3.27 12.81 -4.44
CA PHE A 165 2.60 12.43 -3.21
C PHE A 165 3.59 12.48 -2.02
N ASP A 166 4.89 12.24 -2.25
CA ASP A 166 5.93 12.21 -1.20
C ASP A 166 6.26 13.63 -0.74
N CYS A 167 6.11 14.60 -1.64
CA CYS A 167 6.35 16.01 -1.34
C CYS A 167 5.15 16.69 -0.68
N ILE A 168 3.94 16.15 -0.83
CA ILE A 168 2.70 16.71 -0.25
C ILE A 168 2.48 16.16 1.17
N PRO A 169 2.53 16.98 2.25
CA PRO A 169 2.55 16.48 3.63
C PRO A 169 1.40 15.55 4.02
N TRP A 170 0.17 15.85 3.60
CA TRP A 170 -1.01 15.05 3.96
C TRP A 170 -1.13 13.75 3.13
N LEU A 171 -0.43 13.64 2.00
CA LEU A 171 -0.37 12.44 1.15
C LEU A 171 0.80 11.52 1.51
N GLN A 172 1.71 11.92 2.40
CA GLN A 172 2.85 11.12 2.84
C GLN A 172 2.44 9.87 3.64
N GLU A 173 1.29 9.92 4.30
CA GLU A 173 0.79 8.86 5.16
C GLU A 173 -0.21 7.93 4.42
N THR A 174 -0.89 7.05 5.17
CA THR A 174 -1.89 6.10 4.67
C THR A 174 -2.93 6.74 3.76
N ALA A 175 -3.33 7.99 4.02
CA ALA A 175 -4.33 8.70 3.24
C ALA A 175 -3.94 8.83 1.76
N GLY A 176 -2.66 9.07 1.44
CA GLY A 176 -2.21 9.17 0.05
C GLY A 176 -2.25 7.83 -0.67
N ASN A 177 -2.00 6.74 0.03
CA ASN A 177 -2.07 5.39 -0.54
C ASN A 177 -3.52 5.00 -0.85
N VAL A 178 -4.44 5.26 0.08
CA VAL A 178 -5.88 5.05 -0.13
C VAL A 178 -6.40 5.92 -1.26
N LEU A 179 -6.04 7.21 -1.29
CA LEU A 179 -6.42 8.11 -2.37
C LEU A 179 -5.92 7.60 -3.72
N TYR A 180 -4.65 7.18 -3.81
CA TYR A 180 -4.09 6.64 -5.04
C TYR A 180 -4.87 5.41 -5.54
N PHE A 181 -5.22 4.50 -4.62
CA PHE A 181 -6.02 3.33 -4.99
C PHE A 181 -7.38 3.71 -5.57
N PHE A 182 -8.09 4.65 -4.95
CA PHE A 182 -9.37 5.13 -5.49
C PHE A 182 -9.21 5.90 -6.79
N LEU A 183 -8.18 6.74 -6.90
CA LEU A 183 -7.85 7.39 -8.17
C LEU A 183 -7.60 6.35 -9.25
N TRP A 184 -6.79 5.33 -9.00
CA TRP A 184 -6.56 4.23 -9.93
C TRP A 184 -7.86 3.50 -10.28
N LEU A 185 -8.66 3.13 -9.28
CA LEU A 185 -9.93 2.40 -9.45
C LEU A 185 -10.92 3.15 -10.35
N PHE A 186 -11.06 4.46 -10.19
CA PHE A 186 -12.02 5.26 -10.96
C PHE A 186 -11.43 5.82 -12.25
N THR A 187 -10.13 6.10 -12.31
CA THR A 187 -9.50 6.62 -13.54
C THR A 187 -9.19 5.52 -14.54
N LEU A 188 -8.96 4.27 -14.12
CA LEU A 188 -8.63 3.20 -15.05
C LEU A 188 -9.78 2.89 -16.04
N PRO A 189 -11.06 2.79 -15.63
CA PRO A 189 -12.15 2.60 -16.59
C PRO A 189 -12.39 3.83 -17.47
N LEU A 190 -12.18 5.04 -16.94
CA LEU A 190 -12.47 6.30 -17.65
C LEU A 190 -11.34 6.74 -18.60
N LEU A 191 -10.10 6.63 -18.14
CA LEU A 191 -8.89 7.16 -18.78
C LEU A 191 -7.85 6.08 -19.06
N GLY A 192 -8.01 4.83 -18.58
CA GLY A 192 -7.07 3.74 -18.83
C GLY A 192 -6.92 3.43 -20.33
N GLY A 193 -7.99 3.66 -21.10
CA GLY A 193 -7.96 3.70 -22.56
C GLY A 193 -6.88 4.61 -23.14
N GLN A 194 -6.63 5.77 -22.53
CA GLN A 194 -5.62 6.74 -22.95
C GLN A 194 -4.27 6.47 -22.27
N VAL A 195 -4.26 6.23 -20.96
CA VAL A 195 -3.03 6.09 -20.15
C VAL A 195 -2.29 4.79 -20.44
N ILE A 196 -2.97 3.65 -20.33
CA ILE A 196 -2.40 2.31 -20.63
C ILE A 196 -2.46 2.03 -22.13
N GLY A 197 -3.48 2.57 -22.81
CA GLY A 197 -3.60 2.53 -24.26
C GLY A 197 -4.66 1.60 -24.81
N PHE A 198 -5.49 0.98 -23.98
CA PHE A 198 -6.53 0.02 -24.41
C PHE A 198 -7.33 0.48 -25.63
N THR A 199 -7.66 1.76 -25.75
CA THR A 199 -8.42 2.30 -26.90
C THR A 199 -7.67 2.18 -28.23
N ALA A 200 -6.38 2.50 -28.26
CA ALA A 200 -5.55 2.37 -29.46
C ALA A 200 -5.37 0.89 -29.84
N ILE A 201 -5.23 0.03 -28.82
CA ILE A 201 -5.03 -1.41 -28.97
C ILE A 201 -6.26 -2.06 -29.54
N GLU A 202 -7.41 -1.80 -28.91
CA GLU A 202 -8.69 -2.31 -29.35
C GLU A 202 -9.00 -1.86 -30.77
N ARG A 203 -8.83 -0.56 -31.09
CA ARG A 203 -9.09 -0.02 -32.43
C ARG A 203 -8.28 -0.74 -33.51
N GLU A 204 -6.97 -0.86 -33.32
CA GLU A 204 -6.06 -1.44 -34.31
C GLU A 204 -6.23 -2.94 -34.46
N MET A 205 -6.40 -3.67 -33.35
CA MET A 205 -6.68 -5.10 -33.39
C MET A 205 -8.06 -5.41 -33.99
N THR A 206 -9.07 -4.55 -33.75
CA THR A 206 -10.38 -4.63 -34.40
C THR A 206 -10.26 -4.47 -35.90
N ALA A 207 -9.52 -3.48 -36.37
CA ALA A 207 -9.29 -3.26 -37.80
C ALA A 207 -8.57 -4.45 -38.44
N ALA A 208 -7.56 -5.01 -37.77
CA ALA A 208 -6.84 -6.19 -38.26
C ALA A 208 -7.72 -7.45 -38.32
N LEU A 209 -8.62 -7.63 -37.34
CA LEU A 209 -9.60 -8.72 -37.32
C LEU A 209 -10.64 -8.58 -38.45
N GLN A 210 -11.20 -7.38 -38.63
CA GLN A 210 -12.20 -7.11 -39.66
C GLN A 210 -11.61 -7.25 -41.07
N ALA A 211 -10.35 -6.85 -41.27
CA ALA A 211 -9.62 -7.07 -42.51
C ALA A 211 -9.43 -8.56 -42.86
N GLN A 212 -9.46 -9.44 -41.86
CA GLN A 212 -9.40 -10.90 -42.01
C GLN A 212 -10.81 -11.56 -42.09
N GLY A 213 -11.87 -10.76 -42.21
CA GLY A 213 -13.24 -11.24 -42.42
C GLY A 213 -14.00 -11.64 -41.13
N ALA A 214 -13.47 -11.33 -39.95
CA ALA A 214 -14.14 -11.64 -38.69
C ALA A 214 -15.25 -10.62 -38.36
N SER A 215 -16.43 -11.12 -37.98
CA SER A 215 -17.54 -10.32 -37.46
C SER A 215 -17.35 -10.00 -35.97
N TYR A 216 -16.41 -9.10 -35.67
CA TYR A 216 -16.13 -8.63 -34.31
C TYR A 216 -16.65 -7.20 -34.09
N SER A 217 -17.36 -7.01 -32.96
CA SER A 217 -18.08 -5.77 -32.63
C SER A 217 -17.48 -4.98 -31.45
N GLY A 218 -16.30 -5.35 -30.96
CA GLY A 218 -15.59 -4.65 -29.87
C GLY A 218 -15.53 -5.44 -28.54
N GLY A 219 -14.72 -4.95 -27.60
CA GLY A 219 -14.45 -5.58 -26.31
C GLY A 219 -13.07 -6.24 -26.19
N ILE A 220 -12.09 -5.47 -25.69
CA ILE A 220 -10.79 -6.03 -25.27
C ILE A 220 -10.86 -6.56 -23.84
N VAL A 221 -10.41 -7.80 -23.63
CA VAL A 221 -10.33 -8.40 -22.30
C VAL A 221 -8.87 -8.74 -22.02
N LEU A 222 -8.37 -8.16 -20.93
CA LEU A 222 -7.14 -8.61 -20.27
C LEU A 222 -7.55 -9.31 -18.98
N GLY A 223 -7.37 -10.62 -18.91
CA GLY A 223 -7.89 -11.39 -17.78
C GLY A 223 -7.48 -12.85 -17.80
N THR A 224 -8.14 -13.63 -16.95
CA THR A 224 -7.89 -15.06 -16.84
C THR A 224 -8.37 -15.80 -18.07
N ALA A 225 -7.64 -16.84 -18.50
CA ALA A 225 -8.09 -17.68 -19.61
C ALA A 225 -9.45 -18.35 -19.33
N GLU A 226 -10.33 -18.32 -20.34
CA GLU A 226 -11.56 -19.12 -20.34
C GLU A 226 -11.30 -20.50 -20.95
N LEU A 227 -12.05 -21.51 -20.52
CA LEU A 227 -11.96 -22.89 -21.02
C LEU A 227 -12.43 -23.06 -22.49
N ALA A 228 -12.84 -21.98 -23.15
CA ALA A 228 -13.31 -22.01 -24.53
C ALA A 228 -12.15 -21.97 -25.53
N THR A 229 -12.25 -22.75 -26.60
CA THR A 229 -11.30 -22.72 -27.71
C THR A 229 -11.42 -21.40 -28.48
N LEU A 230 -10.39 -20.56 -28.37
CA LEU A 230 -10.36 -19.25 -29.02
C LEU A 230 -9.87 -19.37 -30.46
N GLN A 231 -10.51 -18.64 -31.38
CA GLN A 231 -10.07 -18.52 -32.76
C GLN A 231 -8.82 -17.65 -32.84
N THR A 232 -7.89 -17.99 -33.75
CA THR A 232 -6.65 -17.23 -33.94
C THR A 232 -6.73 -16.30 -35.14
N PHE A 233 -6.05 -15.15 -35.06
CA PHE A 233 -5.85 -14.26 -36.20
C PHE A 233 -4.42 -13.71 -36.20
N VAL A 234 -3.92 -13.30 -37.37
CA VAL A 234 -2.57 -12.77 -37.47
C VAL A 234 -2.60 -11.27 -37.19
N TRP A 235 -1.80 -10.83 -36.22
CA TRP A 235 -1.60 -9.41 -35.94
C TRP A 235 -0.11 -9.07 -35.99
N THR A 236 0.26 -8.06 -36.77
CA THR A 236 1.66 -7.73 -37.07
C THR A 236 2.17 -6.49 -36.32
N GLY A 237 1.39 -5.94 -35.40
CA GLY A 237 1.77 -4.77 -34.61
C GLY A 237 1.09 -3.48 -35.06
N PHE A 238 1.65 -2.34 -34.65
CA PHE A 238 1.18 -1.01 -34.99
C PHE A 238 2.07 -0.34 -36.05
N ASP A 239 1.55 0.69 -36.71
CA ASP A 239 2.41 1.80 -37.13
C ASP A 239 2.90 2.55 -35.89
N TRP A 240 4.11 2.18 -35.45
CA TRP A 240 4.71 2.72 -34.24
C TRP A 240 4.87 4.24 -34.26
N ARG A 241 5.01 4.87 -35.44
CA ARG A 241 5.15 6.32 -35.56
C ARG A 241 3.85 7.03 -35.20
N ALA A 242 2.72 6.49 -35.64
CA ALA A 242 1.39 7.02 -35.33
C ALA A 242 1.08 6.95 -33.82
N VAL A 243 1.54 5.90 -33.14
CA VAL A 243 1.28 5.71 -31.70
C VAL A 243 2.28 6.47 -30.82
N ALA A 244 3.49 6.76 -31.30
CA ALA A 244 4.54 7.38 -30.50
C ALA A 244 4.17 8.77 -29.96
N GLY A 245 3.51 9.62 -30.76
CA GLY A 245 3.18 11.00 -30.38
C GLY A 245 2.41 11.13 -29.06
N PRO A 246 1.22 10.51 -28.93
CA PRO A 246 0.45 10.52 -27.69
C PRO A 246 1.22 9.96 -26.48
N ARG A 247 2.11 8.98 -26.69
CA ARG A 247 2.91 8.36 -25.62
C ARG A 247 4.05 9.25 -25.14
N LEU A 248 4.66 10.01 -26.04
CA LEU A 248 5.65 11.03 -25.69
C LEU A 248 5.02 12.13 -24.82
N LEU A 249 3.77 12.53 -25.10
CA LEU A 249 3.05 13.49 -24.26
C LEU A 249 2.85 13.00 -22.82
N VAL A 250 2.59 11.71 -22.63
CA VAL A 250 2.52 11.11 -21.27
C VAL A 250 3.88 11.20 -20.58
N GLY A 251 4.97 10.91 -21.29
CA GLY A 251 6.35 11.04 -20.76
C GLY A 251 6.71 12.48 -20.38
N VAL A 252 6.38 13.45 -21.24
CA VAL A 252 6.57 14.89 -20.94
C VAL A 252 5.71 15.32 -19.75
N GLY A 253 4.45 14.88 -19.69
CA GLY A 253 3.57 15.12 -18.56
C GLY A 253 4.13 14.59 -17.24
N ALA A 254 4.73 13.39 -17.25
CA ALA A 254 5.40 12.83 -16.09
C ALA A 254 6.60 13.67 -15.62
N LEU A 255 7.43 14.16 -16.55
CA LEU A 255 8.55 15.05 -16.24
C LEU A 255 8.08 16.37 -15.63
N LEU A 256 7.05 16.99 -16.21
CA LEU A 256 6.45 18.21 -15.67
C LEU A 256 5.88 17.96 -14.27
N LEU A 257 5.19 16.84 -14.05
CA LEU A 257 4.65 16.46 -12.75
C LEU A 257 5.76 16.29 -11.68
N ALA A 258 6.89 15.68 -12.04
CA ALA A 258 8.05 15.53 -11.17
C ALA A 258 8.72 16.87 -10.84
N ALA A 259 8.71 17.83 -11.77
CA ALA A 259 9.16 19.20 -11.53
C ALA A 259 8.18 19.96 -10.62
N ILE A 260 6.87 19.83 -10.84
CA ILE A 260 5.80 20.44 -10.02
C ILE A 260 5.87 19.95 -8.57
N ALA A 261 6.30 18.71 -8.33
CA ALA A 261 6.52 18.19 -6.97
C ALA A 261 7.48 19.04 -6.12
N ALA A 262 8.35 19.86 -6.75
CA ALA A 262 9.23 20.77 -6.03
C ALA A 262 8.49 21.94 -5.34
N LEU A 263 7.27 22.28 -5.78
CA LEU A 263 6.47 23.36 -5.21
C LEU A 263 5.99 23.05 -3.78
N PRO A 264 5.28 21.93 -3.50
CA PRO A 264 4.88 21.58 -2.15
C PRO A 264 6.04 21.09 -1.26
N PHE A 265 7.19 20.72 -1.86
CA PHE A 265 8.32 20.19 -1.10
C PHE A 265 8.92 21.23 -0.14
N ASP A 266 8.95 20.89 1.15
CA ASP A 266 9.43 21.76 2.24
C ASP A 266 10.96 21.72 2.45
N ARG A 267 11.70 20.91 1.66
CA ARG A 267 13.16 20.71 1.81
C ARG A 267 13.56 20.32 3.24
N PHE A 268 12.73 19.54 3.92
CA PHE A 268 12.98 19.05 5.28
C PHE A 268 13.12 20.15 6.35
N ASP A 269 12.58 21.35 6.09
CA ASP A 269 12.63 22.48 7.00
C ASP A 269 11.84 22.18 8.30
N PRO A 270 12.50 22.10 9.47
CA PRO A 270 11.85 21.81 10.75
C PRO A 270 10.80 22.86 11.14
N SER A 271 10.95 24.10 10.64
CA SER A 271 10.05 25.22 10.96
C SER A 271 8.74 25.20 10.17
N ARG A 272 8.74 24.53 9.00
CA ARG A 272 7.57 24.32 8.13
C ARG A 272 6.88 22.99 8.39
N GLY A 273 7.55 22.07 9.08
CA GLY A 273 6.96 20.81 9.53
C GLY A 273 5.71 21.03 10.38
N HIS A 274 4.63 20.32 10.04
CA HIS A 274 3.38 20.28 10.81
C HIS A 274 3.54 19.53 12.15
N ALA A 275 4.52 19.91 12.98
CA ALA A 275 4.33 19.76 14.42
C ALA A 275 3.16 20.68 14.78
N PRO A 276 2.03 20.19 15.33
CA PRO A 276 0.84 21.00 15.51
C PRO A 276 1.12 22.10 16.54
N ARG A 277 1.49 23.30 16.07
CA ARG A 277 1.58 24.56 16.85
C ARG A 277 0.30 24.82 17.66
N ALA A 278 -0.84 24.31 17.21
CA ALA A 278 -2.11 24.35 17.93
C ALA A 278 -2.04 23.70 19.32
N LYS A 279 -1.27 22.61 19.51
CA LYS A 279 -1.11 21.97 20.82
C LYS A 279 -0.16 22.72 21.75
N GLN A 280 0.80 23.49 21.22
CA GLN A 280 1.73 24.28 22.03
C GLN A 280 1.09 25.59 22.52
N ARG A 281 0.30 26.27 21.66
CA ARG A 281 -0.51 27.44 22.08
C ARG A 281 -1.68 27.05 23.00
N ALA A 282 -2.39 25.94 22.74
CA ALA A 282 -3.46 25.47 23.63
C ALA A 282 -2.92 24.99 25.00
N ARG A 283 -1.77 24.28 25.02
CA ARG A 283 -1.08 23.92 26.27
C ARG A 283 -0.56 25.11 27.08
N SER A 284 -0.34 26.28 26.45
CA SER A 284 0.03 27.51 27.18
C SER A 284 -1.16 28.24 27.81
N ARG A 285 -2.38 28.05 27.29
CA ARG A 285 -3.59 28.79 27.74
C ARG A 285 -4.48 27.99 28.70
N LEU A 286 -4.47 26.66 28.61
CA LEU A 286 -5.22 25.77 29.52
C LEU A 286 -4.74 25.81 30.99
N PRO A 287 -3.43 25.88 31.31
CA PRO A 287 -2.96 25.98 32.70
C PRO A 287 -3.38 27.31 33.33
N ALA A 288 -3.40 28.40 32.56
CA ALA A 288 -3.72 29.73 33.06
C ALA A 288 -5.20 29.88 33.48
N ARG A 289 -6.14 29.26 32.74
CA ARG A 289 -7.58 29.29 33.09
C ARG A 289 -7.96 28.29 34.19
N LEU A 290 -7.24 27.17 34.31
CA LEU A 290 -7.47 26.19 35.38
C LEU A 290 -6.83 26.62 36.71
N ALA A 291 -5.71 27.36 36.67
CA ALA A 291 -5.07 27.94 37.86
C ALA A 291 -5.93 29.03 38.54
N THR A 292 -6.78 29.74 37.78
CA THR A 292 -7.74 30.71 38.34
C THR A 292 -8.98 30.05 38.96
N LEU A 293 -9.32 28.82 38.56
CA LEU A 293 -10.52 28.10 39.04
C LEU A 293 -10.20 27.11 40.19
N TRP A 294 -8.94 26.70 40.34
CA TRP A 294 -8.51 25.81 41.41
C TRP A 294 -7.10 26.19 41.87
N PRO A 295 -6.93 26.84 43.05
CA PRO A 295 -5.63 27.14 43.61
C PRO A 295 -4.96 25.83 44.05
N GLY A 296 -4.22 25.22 43.13
CA GLY A 296 -3.59 23.90 43.27
C GLY A 296 -3.35 23.19 41.93
N PHE A 297 -4.10 23.58 40.88
CA PHE A 297 -3.94 23.04 39.53
C PHE A 297 -2.82 23.80 38.81
N GLY A 298 -1.58 23.39 39.08
CA GLY A 298 -0.40 24.11 38.58
C GLY A 298 0.82 24.10 39.49
N ARG A 299 0.89 23.23 40.51
CA ARG A 299 2.19 22.84 41.09
C ARG A 299 2.97 22.02 40.07
N THR A 300 3.42 22.65 38.98
CA THR A 300 4.62 22.19 38.30
C THR A 300 5.71 22.22 39.36
N ALA A 301 6.22 21.05 39.73
CA ALA A 301 7.42 20.94 40.54
C ALA A 301 8.44 21.91 39.95
N ARG A 302 8.76 22.97 40.71
CA ARG A 302 9.84 23.88 40.39
C ARG A 302 11.05 22.95 40.27
N LEU A 303 11.56 22.76 39.05
CA LEU A 303 12.83 22.05 38.84
C LEU A 303 13.84 22.81 39.69
N ALA A 304 14.20 22.23 40.83
CA ALA A 304 15.20 22.78 41.72
C ALA A 304 16.45 22.97 40.87
N ARG A 305 16.99 24.19 40.86
CA ARG A 305 18.31 24.44 40.30
C ARG A 305 19.27 23.47 41.01
N PRO A 306 20.11 22.71 40.28
CA PRO A 306 21.13 21.90 40.92
C PRO A 306 22.12 22.88 41.57
N GLY A 307 22.07 23.02 42.88
CA GLY A 307 22.89 24.01 43.58
C GLY A 307 22.84 23.90 45.11
N ASP A 308 21.66 23.87 45.72
CA ASP A 308 21.59 24.09 47.18
C ASP A 308 20.95 22.90 47.92
N GLY A 309 21.78 21.92 48.28
CA GLY A 309 21.44 20.85 49.23
C GLY A 309 22.29 19.60 49.05
N PRO A 310 22.69 18.89 50.13
CA PRO A 310 23.47 17.67 50.00
C PRO A 310 22.65 16.65 49.20
N ALA A 311 23.23 16.19 48.09
CA ALA A 311 22.61 15.24 47.18
C ALA A 311 22.34 13.92 47.92
N ARG A 312 21.16 13.79 48.51
CA ARG A 312 20.59 12.47 48.84
C ARG A 312 20.55 11.72 47.53
N ALA A 313 21.33 10.65 47.44
CA ALA A 313 21.24 9.68 46.36
C ALA A 313 19.76 9.41 46.10
N ALA A 314 19.27 9.82 44.93
CA ALA A 314 17.88 9.61 44.55
C ALA A 314 17.65 8.10 44.57
N GLN A 315 17.02 7.60 45.64
CA GLN A 315 16.60 6.22 45.72
C GLN A 315 15.62 6.01 44.57
N LEU A 316 16.04 5.25 43.57
CA LEU A 316 15.16 4.82 42.50
C LEU A 316 13.99 4.09 43.17
N THR A 317 12.76 4.53 42.90
CA THR A 317 11.57 3.85 43.39
C THR A 317 11.69 2.37 43.05
N PRO A 318 11.60 1.45 44.04
CA PRO A 318 11.77 0.04 43.79
C PRO A 318 10.74 -0.42 42.76
N VAL A 319 11.18 -1.27 41.83
CA VAL A 319 10.29 -1.87 40.82
C VAL A 319 9.32 -2.77 41.56
N THR A 320 8.11 -2.28 41.81
CA THR A 320 7.03 -3.11 42.31
C THR A 320 6.63 -4.06 41.19
N THR A 321 7.04 -5.31 41.28
CA THR A 321 6.54 -6.37 40.41
C THR A 321 5.05 -6.51 40.68
N ALA A 322 4.22 -6.16 39.69
CA ALA A 322 2.78 -6.29 39.89
C ALA A 322 2.43 -7.77 40.07
N THR A 323 1.68 -8.06 41.11
CA THR A 323 1.33 -9.42 41.54
C THR A 323 0.30 -10.10 40.63
N ASN A 324 -0.41 -9.32 39.78
CA ASN A 324 -1.44 -9.83 38.87
C ASN A 324 -0.99 -9.73 37.39
N PRO A 325 -0.58 -10.85 36.76
CA PRO A 325 -0.14 -10.87 35.36
C PRO A 325 -1.26 -10.52 34.38
N LEU A 326 -2.51 -10.89 34.67
CA LEU A 326 -3.67 -10.56 33.84
C LEU A 326 -3.97 -9.05 33.89
N GLY A 327 -3.88 -8.45 35.09
CA GLY A 327 -4.04 -7.00 35.27
C GLY A 327 -2.98 -6.19 34.54
N LEU A 328 -1.73 -6.67 34.51
CA LEU A 328 -0.67 -6.09 33.69
C LEU A 328 -0.99 -6.20 32.20
N PHE A 329 -1.36 -7.40 31.74
CA PHE A 329 -1.69 -7.63 30.33
C PHE A 329 -2.83 -6.70 29.87
N ALA A 330 -3.92 -6.63 30.63
CA ALA A 330 -5.04 -5.74 30.33
C ALA A 330 -4.62 -4.26 30.29
N ARG A 331 -3.71 -3.82 31.17
CA ARG A 331 -3.13 -2.47 31.11
C ARG A 331 -2.33 -2.24 29.84
N VAL A 332 -1.52 -3.22 29.41
CA VAL A 332 -0.76 -3.12 28.15
C VAL A 332 -1.71 -3.04 26.96
N VAL A 333 -2.75 -3.89 26.91
CA VAL A 333 -3.80 -3.83 25.87
C VAL A 333 -4.48 -2.47 25.85
N ALA A 334 -4.87 -1.94 27.01
CA ALA A 334 -5.47 -0.61 27.11
C ALA A 334 -4.52 0.50 26.63
N THR A 335 -3.22 0.38 26.90
CA THR A 335 -2.22 1.33 26.38
C THR A 335 -2.05 1.21 24.87
N GLU A 336 -2.02 0.00 24.32
CA GLU A 336 -1.94 -0.23 22.88
C GLU A 336 -3.18 0.32 22.15
N LEU A 337 -4.37 0.08 22.70
CA LEU A 337 -5.62 0.64 22.19
C LEU A 337 -5.64 2.17 22.25
N LYS A 338 -5.17 2.74 23.36
CA LYS A 338 -5.03 4.20 23.51
C LYS A 338 -4.05 4.77 22.50
N LEU A 339 -2.94 4.09 22.21
CA LEU A 339 -1.96 4.51 21.22
C LEU A 339 -2.53 4.47 19.79
N LEU A 340 -3.31 3.44 19.45
CA LEU A 340 -4.00 3.35 18.16
C LEU A 340 -4.95 4.53 17.94
N LEU A 341 -5.76 4.85 18.94
CA LEU A 341 -6.78 5.89 18.83
C LEU A 341 -6.20 7.31 18.97
N LYS A 342 -5.08 7.49 19.66
CA LYS A 342 -4.56 8.83 19.99
C LYS A 342 -4.03 9.55 18.75
N GLY A 343 -4.45 10.81 18.59
CA GLY A 343 -3.92 11.72 17.57
C GLY A 343 -4.76 11.84 16.30
N ARG A 344 -5.91 11.16 16.23
CA ARG A 344 -6.85 11.27 15.12
C ARG A 344 -7.71 12.55 15.22
N PRO A 345 -8.11 13.16 14.09
CA PRO A 345 -8.97 14.34 14.10
C PRO A 345 -10.38 13.99 14.62
N LEU A 346 -11.09 14.97 15.18
CA LEU A 346 -12.45 14.78 15.71
C LEU A 346 -13.39 14.15 14.66
N LEU A 347 -13.29 14.61 13.41
CA LEU A 347 -14.05 14.10 12.27
C LEU A 347 -13.90 12.58 12.11
N TRP A 348 -12.73 12.02 12.45
CA TRP A 348 -12.52 10.57 12.35
C TRP A 348 -13.47 9.78 13.25
N TYR A 349 -13.64 10.24 14.49
CA TYR A 349 -14.55 9.60 15.45
C TYR A 349 -16.01 9.85 15.10
N VAL A 350 -16.36 11.03 14.58
CA VAL A 350 -17.73 11.35 14.14
C VAL A 350 -18.16 10.40 13.02
N VAL A 351 -17.31 10.19 12.01
CA VAL A 351 -17.59 9.25 10.91
C VAL A 351 -17.67 7.81 11.44
N ALA A 352 -16.76 7.39 12.32
CA ALA A 352 -16.79 6.05 12.90
C ALA A 352 -18.09 5.80 13.69
N ALA A 353 -18.53 6.78 14.51
CA ALA A 353 -19.80 6.70 15.23
C ALA A 353 -21.00 6.69 14.28
N GLY A 354 -20.95 7.50 13.22
CA GLY A 354 -21.97 7.52 12.16
C GLY A 354 -22.11 6.18 11.43
N LEU A 355 -20.99 5.53 11.07
CA LEU A 355 -20.99 4.20 10.46
C LEU A 355 -21.54 3.13 11.41
N MET A 356 -21.17 3.20 12.70
CA MET A 356 -21.69 2.30 13.71
C MET A 356 -23.21 2.46 13.89
N LEU A 357 -23.70 3.71 13.96
CA LEU A 357 -25.13 3.98 14.03
C LEU A 357 -25.87 3.54 12.76
N ALA A 358 -25.31 3.82 11.58
CA ALA A 358 -25.86 3.38 10.30
C ALA A 358 -26.00 1.85 10.24
N SER A 359 -25.02 1.10 10.78
CA SER A 359 -25.11 -0.36 10.82
C SER A 359 -26.24 -0.89 11.71
N LEU A 360 -26.68 -0.12 12.72
CA LEU A 360 -27.82 -0.48 13.57
C LEU A 360 -29.16 -0.17 12.91
N LEU A 361 -29.21 0.77 11.97
CA LEU A 361 -30.45 1.26 11.35
C LEU A 361 -30.71 0.66 9.96
N ALA A 362 -29.66 0.38 9.19
CA ALA A 362 -29.77 -0.15 7.83
C ALA A 362 -30.22 -1.63 7.79
N GLU A 363 -30.73 -2.05 6.63
CA GLU A 363 -31.10 -3.44 6.35
C GLU A 363 -29.88 -4.37 6.41
N LEU A 364 -30.06 -5.61 6.87
CA LEU A 364 -28.94 -6.54 7.10
C LEU A 364 -28.11 -6.84 5.85
N THR A 365 -28.77 -6.95 4.70
CA THR A 365 -28.13 -7.11 3.38
C THR A 365 -27.16 -5.96 3.08
N THR A 366 -27.58 -4.73 3.39
CA THR A 366 -26.76 -3.51 3.24
C THR A 366 -25.64 -3.46 4.26
N VAL A 367 -25.90 -3.87 5.51
CA VAL A 367 -24.90 -3.95 6.57
C VAL A 367 -23.77 -4.89 6.16
N GLN A 368 -24.11 -6.08 5.69
CA GLN A 368 -23.17 -7.12 5.32
C GLN A 368 -22.36 -6.76 4.06
N ARG A 369 -23.03 -6.33 2.98
CA ARG A 369 -22.38 -6.10 1.68
C ARG A 369 -21.59 -4.79 1.60
N TRP A 370 -22.05 -3.74 2.28
CA TRP A 370 -21.51 -2.38 2.09
C TRP A 370 -20.92 -1.79 3.37
N LEU A 371 -21.71 -1.70 4.45
CA LEU A 371 -21.28 -0.97 5.66
C LEU A 371 -20.10 -1.64 6.37
N LEU A 372 -20.13 -2.97 6.50
CA LEU A 372 -19.06 -3.73 7.14
C LEU A 372 -17.70 -3.53 6.41
N PRO A 373 -17.59 -3.74 5.09
CA PRO A 373 -16.37 -3.42 4.34
C PRO A 373 -15.92 -1.96 4.45
N ILE A 374 -16.87 -1.00 4.45
CA ILE A 374 -16.56 0.44 4.60
C ILE A 374 -15.99 0.75 5.99
N ILE A 375 -16.52 0.15 7.05
CA ILE A 375 -15.99 0.29 8.42
C ILE A 375 -14.53 -0.18 8.48
N TRP A 376 -14.20 -1.29 7.82
CA TRP A 376 -12.83 -1.80 7.79
C TRP A 376 -11.88 -0.93 6.99
N LEU A 377 -12.35 -0.42 5.85
CA LEU A 377 -11.59 0.52 5.06
C LEU A 377 -11.32 1.83 5.83
N TRP A 378 -12.32 2.34 6.56
CA TRP A 378 -12.17 3.53 7.41
C TRP A 378 -11.15 3.33 8.54
N SER A 379 -11.06 2.09 9.03
CA SER A 379 -10.14 1.67 10.10
C SER A 379 -8.73 1.37 9.60
N LEU A 380 -8.51 1.34 8.28
CA LEU A 380 -7.24 0.96 7.65
C LEU A 380 -6.01 1.70 8.22
N PRO A 381 -6.03 3.03 8.46
CA PRO A 381 -4.87 3.74 9.02
C PRO A 381 -4.46 3.23 10.41
N LEU A 382 -5.43 2.75 11.21
CA LEU A 382 -5.15 2.20 12.53
C LEU A 382 -4.48 0.83 12.44
N TRP A 383 -4.97 -0.01 11.53
CA TRP A 383 -4.45 -1.36 11.32
C TRP A 383 -3.07 -1.32 10.71
N SER A 384 -2.84 -0.45 9.73
CA SER A 384 -1.56 -0.42 9.03
C SER A 384 -0.40 0.05 9.92
N GLU A 385 -0.70 0.83 10.97
CA GLU A 385 0.29 1.21 11.98
C GLU A 385 0.60 0.10 12.98
N LEU A 386 -0.28 -0.89 13.18
CA LEU A 386 -0.17 -1.86 14.27
C LEU A 386 1.16 -2.62 14.29
N GLY A 387 1.66 -3.04 13.13
CA GLY A 387 2.89 -3.81 13.00
C GLY A 387 4.19 -2.99 12.86
N VAL A 388 4.11 -1.66 12.74
CA VAL A 388 5.28 -0.80 12.42
C VAL A 388 5.38 0.45 13.27
N ARG A 389 4.48 0.64 14.25
CA ARG A 389 4.38 1.86 15.06
C ARG A 389 5.69 2.18 15.77
N GLU A 390 6.34 1.17 16.32
CA GLU A 390 7.57 1.27 17.07
C GLU A 390 8.69 1.85 16.20
N ARG A 391 8.77 1.37 14.95
CA ARG A 391 9.73 1.86 13.95
C ARG A 391 9.37 3.26 13.47
N LYS A 392 8.10 3.51 13.14
CA LYS A 392 7.60 4.80 12.64
C LYS A 392 7.93 5.96 13.57
N TYR A 393 7.86 5.73 14.88
CA TYR A 393 8.17 6.72 15.90
C TYR A 393 9.57 6.59 16.51
N GLY A 394 10.43 5.70 15.99
CA GLY A 394 11.82 5.55 16.44
C GLY A 394 11.98 5.05 17.88
N VAL A 395 10.98 4.35 18.42
CA VAL A 395 10.99 3.80 19.79
C VAL A 395 11.27 2.29 19.84
N GLU A 396 11.59 1.69 18.69
CA GLU A 396 11.88 0.26 18.52
C GLU A 396 12.96 -0.23 19.50
N GLN A 397 14.08 0.49 19.61
CA GLN A 397 15.18 0.15 20.52
C GLN A 397 14.76 0.21 21.99
N LEU A 398 14.04 1.27 22.39
CA LEU A 398 13.57 1.44 23.77
C LEU A 398 12.60 0.32 24.18
N LEU A 399 11.75 -0.12 23.26
CA LEU A 399 10.72 -1.10 23.55
C LEU A 399 11.27 -2.53 23.53
N PHE A 400 12.21 -2.85 22.65
CA PHE A 400 12.85 -4.16 22.61
C PHE A 400 13.90 -4.36 23.71
N SER A 401 14.37 -3.30 24.37
CA SER A 401 15.16 -3.40 25.60
C SER A 401 14.31 -3.67 26.87
N ALA A 402 12.99 -3.61 26.78
CA ALA A 402 12.10 -3.89 27.91
C ALA A 402 12.06 -5.41 28.24
N PRO A 403 11.71 -5.82 29.47
CA PRO A 403 11.63 -7.23 29.83
C PRO A 403 10.51 -7.96 29.08
N ALA A 404 10.88 -9.03 28.37
CA ALA A 404 9.99 -9.91 27.60
C ALA A 404 9.08 -9.17 26.59
N PRO A 405 9.65 -8.41 25.64
CA PRO A 405 8.88 -7.54 24.76
C PRO A 405 8.05 -8.35 23.76
N LEU A 406 8.56 -9.49 23.26
CA LEU A 406 7.80 -10.38 22.38
C LEU A 406 6.54 -10.92 23.05
N TRP A 407 6.68 -11.47 24.25
CA TRP A 407 5.60 -12.20 24.92
C TRP A 407 4.58 -11.29 25.59
N ARG A 408 4.95 -10.06 25.93
CA ARG A 408 4.03 -9.09 26.53
C ARG A 408 3.41 -8.17 25.50
N GLN A 409 4.18 -7.69 24.55
CA GLN A 409 3.73 -6.64 23.65
C GLN A 409 2.99 -7.20 22.43
N LEU A 410 3.48 -8.28 21.80
CA LEU A 410 2.85 -8.78 20.57
C LEU A 410 1.43 -9.30 20.83
N PRO A 411 1.15 -10.15 21.85
CA PRO A 411 -0.22 -10.57 22.15
C PRO A 411 -1.10 -9.39 22.57
N ALA A 412 -0.53 -8.39 23.27
CA ALA A 412 -1.27 -7.20 23.66
C ALA A 412 -1.64 -6.31 22.46
N ALA A 413 -0.74 -6.16 21.49
CA ALA A 413 -1.01 -5.43 20.26
C ALA A 413 -2.06 -6.17 19.40
N TRP A 414 -1.94 -7.50 19.29
CA TRP A 414 -2.91 -8.32 18.56
C TRP A 414 -4.31 -8.20 19.16
N THR A 415 -4.43 -8.40 20.47
CA THR A 415 -5.70 -8.26 21.20
C THR A 415 -6.24 -6.83 21.17
N ALA A 416 -5.39 -5.79 21.23
CA ALA A 416 -5.84 -4.41 21.06
C ALA A 416 -6.43 -4.17 19.66
N GLY A 417 -5.85 -4.77 18.62
CA GLY A 417 -6.42 -4.76 17.27
C GLY A 417 -7.78 -5.46 17.20
N MET A 418 -7.91 -6.63 17.82
CA MET A 418 -9.18 -7.37 17.91
C MET A 418 -10.26 -6.57 18.66
N VAL A 419 -9.91 -5.97 19.80
CA VAL A 419 -10.82 -5.13 20.59
C VAL A 419 -11.27 -3.92 19.79
N LEU A 420 -10.35 -3.25 19.09
CA LEU A 420 -10.70 -2.11 18.25
C LEU A 420 -11.59 -2.54 17.07
N TYR A 421 -11.38 -3.73 16.49
CA TYR A 421 -12.28 -4.30 15.47
C TYR A 421 -13.69 -4.48 16.03
N VAL A 422 -13.83 -5.08 17.22
CA VAL A 422 -15.13 -5.29 17.88
C VAL A 422 -15.80 -3.95 18.24
N ILE A 423 -15.05 -2.96 18.70
CA ILE A 423 -15.58 -1.63 19.02
C ILE A 423 -16.14 -0.95 17.78
N LEU A 424 -15.36 -0.89 16.69
CA LEU A 424 -15.78 -0.21 15.46
C LEU A 424 -16.88 -0.98 14.71
N GLY A 425 -16.87 -2.31 14.80
CA GLY A 425 -17.90 -3.20 14.27
C GLY A 425 -19.07 -3.45 15.22
N GLY A 426 -19.16 -2.76 16.37
CA GLY A 426 -20.12 -3.11 17.44
C GLY A 426 -21.58 -3.06 16.99
N GLY A 427 -21.94 -2.12 16.12
CA GLY A 427 -23.28 -2.05 15.53
C GLY A 427 -23.59 -3.24 14.61
N VAL A 428 -22.61 -3.69 13.82
CA VAL A 428 -22.73 -4.89 12.98
C VAL A 428 -22.82 -6.14 13.84
N LEU A 429 -21.96 -6.27 14.87
CA LEU A 429 -21.99 -7.40 15.80
C LEU A 429 -23.36 -7.53 16.45
N ARG A 430 -23.96 -6.41 16.90
CA ARG A 430 -25.31 -6.45 17.47
C ARG A 430 -26.32 -6.99 16.47
N ARG A 431 -26.28 -6.58 15.20
CA ARG A 431 -27.17 -7.14 14.15
C ARG A 431 -26.92 -8.64 13.95
N PHE A 432 -25.66 -9.06 13.83
CA PHE A 432 -25.30 -10.45 13.58
C PHE A 432 -25.59 -11.38 14.77
N LEU A 433 -25.70 -10.87 16.00
CA LEU A 433 -26.20 -11.67 17.13
C LEU A 433 -27.65 -12.12 16.95
N ALA A 434 -28.45 -11.44 16.13
CA ALA A 434 -29.79 -11.88 15.76
C ALA A 434 -29.78 -12.94 14.64
N GLU A 435 -28.67 -13.06 13.90
CA GLU A 435 -28.48 -14.03 12.81
C GLU A 435 -27.12 -14.76 12.96
N PRO A 436 -27.06 -15.80 13.82
CA PRO A 436 -25.79 -16.43 14.22
C PRO A 436 -24.96 -17.00 13.06
N ALA A 437 -25.57 -17.29 11.92
CA ALA A 437 -24.90 -17.78 10.72
C ALA A 437 -23.83 -16.80 10.18
N LEU A 438 -23.94 -15.50 10.49
CA LEU A 438 -23.01 -14.46 10.03
C LEU A 438 -21.84 -14.22 11.00
N LEU A 439 -21.92 -14.73 12.23
CA LEU A 439 -20.89 -14.54 13.26
C LEU A 439 -19.51 -15.10 12.88
N PRO A 440 -19.38 -16.26 12.20
CA PRO A 440 -18.09 -16.78 11.79
C PRO A 440 -17.30 -15.79 10.91
N GLY A 441 -17.97 -15.12 9.95
CA GLY A 441 -17.35 -14.11 9.09
C GLY A 441 -16.85 -12.89 9.88
N PHE A 442 -17.66 -12.41 10.83
CA PHE A 442 -17.27 -11.29 11.69
C PHE A 442 -16.03 -11.62 12.53
N TRP A 443 -16.00 -12.79 13.17
CA TRP A 443 -14.88 -13.20 14.01
C TRP A 443 -13.63 -13.57 13.21
N ALA A 444 -13.78 -14.16 12.02
CA ALA A 444 -12.65 -14.40 11.12
C ALA A 444 -11.92 -13.09 10.80
N GLY A 445 -12.64 -12.04 10.43
CA GLY A 445 -12.06 -10.71 10.23
C GLY A 445 -11.39 -10.13 11.47
N ALA A 446 -12.01 -10.29 12.65
CA ALA A 446 -11.49 -9.79 13.93
C ALA A 446 -10.12 -10.39 14.29
N TRP A 447 -9.90 -11.67 13.97
CA TRP A 447 -8.64 -12.36 14.21
C TRP A 447 -7.63 -12.10 13.09
N PHE A 448 -8.10 -12.22 11.84
CA PHE A 448 -7.24 -12.20 10.65
C PHE A 448 -6.66 -10.82 10.36
N ILE A 449 -7.44 -9.74 10.40
CA ILE A 449 -6.96 -8.40 10.00
C ILE A 449 -5.82 -7.91 10.93
N PRO A 450 -5.95 -7.98 12.27
CA PRO A 450 -4.85 -7.61 13.16
C PRO A 450 -3.63 -8.56 13.05
N ALA A 451 -3.85 -9.86 12.83
CA ALA A 451 -2.76 -10.81 12.62
C ALA A 451 -1.98 -10.50 11.34
N LEU A 452 -2.69 -10.22 10.25
CA LEU A 452 -2.12 -9.80 8.97
C LEU A 452 -1.34 -8.49 9.11
N ALA A 453 -1.90 -7.51 9.82
CA ALA A 453 -1.25 -6.23 10.08
C ALA A 453 0.08 -6.40 10.83
N LEU A 454 0.10 -7.25 11.87
CA LEU A 454 1.29 -7.54 12.65
C LEU A 454 2.33 -8.33 11.84
N GLY A 455 1.92 -9.38 11.14
CA GLY A 455 2.82 -10.22 10.35
C GLY A 455 3.49 -9.45 9.22
N LEU A 456 2.69 -8.78 8.39
CA LEU A 456 3.20 -7.98 7.27
C LEU A 456 3.98 -6.77 7.73
N GLY A 457 3.56 -6.11 8.82
CA GLY A 457 4.28 -4.99 9.39
C GLY A 457 5.65 -5.40 9.94
N ALA A 458 5.73 -6.54 10.63
CA ALA A 458 6.97 -7.05 11.19
C ALA A 458 7.98 -7.45 10.10
N VAL A 459 7.56 -8.16 9.05
CA VAL A 459 8.45 -8.59 7.95
C VAL A 459 8.74 -7.44 6.98
N GLY A 460 7.70 -6.76 6.51
CA GLY A 460 7.81 -5.71 5.49
C GLY A 460 8.34 -4.39 6.02
N ARG A 461 8.39 -4.21 7.34
CA ARG A 461 8.80 -2.99 8.07
C ARG A 461 8.16 -1.71 7.51
N SER A 462 6.97 -1.82 6.92
CA SER A 462 6.21 -0.71 6.33
C SER A 462 4.70 -0.98 6.40
N GLU A 463 3.90 0.09 6.40
CA GLU A 463 2.44 0.01 6.46
C GLU A 463 1.79 -0.47 5.15
N ARG A 464 2.55 -0.41 4.03
CA ARG A 464 2.02 -0.50 2.67
C ARG A 464 1.49 -1.89 2.28
N PRO A 465 2.16 -3.01 2.62
CA PRO A 465 1.67 -4.33 2.23
C PRO A 465 0.26 -4.59 2.76
N LEU A 466 -0.01 -4.19 4.01
CA LEU A 466 -1.35 -4.31 4.58
C LEU A 466 -2.36 -3.43 3.83
N GLN A 467 -2.01 -2.17 3.55
CA GLN A 467 -2.89 -1.24 2.85
C GLN A 467 -3.28 -1.78 1.47
N ILE A 468 -2.31 -2.23 0.68
CA ILE A 468 -2.56 -2.81 -0.65
C ILE A 468 -3.43 -4.04 -0.55
N LEU A 469 -3.08 -4.99 0.34
CA LEU A 469 -3.82 -6.26 0.43
C LEU A 469 -5.24 -6.06 0.94
N LEU A 470 -5.46 -5.20 1.95
CA LEU A 470 -6.82 -4.97 2.45
C LEU A 470 -7.69 -4.22 1.43
N LEU A 471 -7.11 -3.28 0.66
CA LEU A 471 -7.80 -2.64 -0.46
C LEU A 471 -8.12 -3.64 -1.58
N SER A 472 -7.19 -4.53 -1.92
CA SER A 472 -7.42 -5.61 -2.88
C SER A 472 -8.49 -6.58 -2.41
N PHE A 473 -8.51 -6.97 -1.13
CA PHE A 473 -9.55 -7.83 -0.57
C PHE A 473 -10.92 -7.15 -0.57
N TRP A 474 -10.98 -5.86 -0.23
CA TRP A 474 -12.21 -5.07 -0.33
C TRP A 474 -12.75 -5.04 -1.77
N TYR A 475 -11.87 -4.81 -2.75
CA TYR A 475 -12.25 -4.73 -4.15
C TYR A 475 -12.68 -6.11 -4.70
N LEU A 476 -11.87 -7.15 -4.51
CA LEU A 476 -12.14 -8.46 -5.08
C LEU A 476 -13.30 -9.18 -4.37
N GLY A 477 -13.33 -9.15 -3.04
CA GLY A 477 -14.32 -9.85 -2.22
C GLY A 477 -15.67 -9.13 -2.20
N PRO A 478 -15.93 -8.21 -1.25
CA PRO A 478 -17.26 -7.59 -1.09
C PRO A 478 -17.78 -6.83 -2.32
N LEU A 479 -16.91 -6.13 -3.07
CA LEU A 479 -17.34 -5.31 -4.19
C LEU A 479 -17.60 -6.13 -5.47
N ASN A 480 -16.68 -7.01 -5.87
CA ASN A 480 -16.80 -7.85 -7.07
C ASN A 480 -17.44 -9.23 -6.82
N GLY A 481 -17.66 -9.62 -5.56
CA GLY A 481 -18.34 -10.86 -5.19
C GLY A 481 -17.46 -12.12 -5.23
N LEU A 482 -16.13 -12.00 -5.30
CA LEU A 482 -15.24 -13.16 -5.30
C LEU A 482 -15.14 -13.77 -3.90
N ALA A 483 -15.83 -14.90 -3.69
CA ALA A 483 -15.94 -15.56 -2.39
C ALA A 483 -14.58 -15.84 -1.71
N ALA A 484 -13.55 -16.21 -2.47
CA ALA A 484 -12.21 -16.49 -1.92
C ALA A 484 -11.56 -15.29 -1.22
N PHE A 485 -11.87 -14.06 -1.65
CA PHE A 485 -11.29 -12.82 -1.13
C PHE A 485 -12.17 -12.12 -0.09
N ASP A 486 -13.29 -12.75 0.29
CA ASP A 486 -14.23 -12.21 1.25
C ASP A 486 -13.85 -12.60 2.69
N ILE A 487 -12.94 -11.83 3.28
CA ILE A 487 -12.45 -12.02 4.66
C ILE A 487 -13.60 -12.03 5.67
N THR A 488 -14.62 -11.22 5.42
CA THR A 488 -15.65 -10.87 6.41
C THR A 488 -16.91 -11.72 6.29
N GLY A 489 -16.97 -12.62 5.31
CA GLY A 489 -18.20 -13.36 4.98
C GLY A 489 -19.34 -12.42 4.57
N ALA A 490 -19.02 -11.36 3.82
CA ALA A 490 -19.98 -10.39 3.29
C ALA A 490 -20.92 -10.99 2.23
N THR A 491 -20.57 -12.14 1.67
CA THR A 491 -21.32 -12.84 0.63
C THR A 491 -21.81 -14.21 1.13
N PRO A 492 -23.05 -14.61 0.81
CA PRO A 492 -23.56 -15.95 1.16
C PRO A 492 -22.69 -17.08 0.59
N ALA A 493 -22.10 -16.88 -0.59
CA ALA A 493 -21.21 -17.85 -1.23
C ALA A 493 -19.94 -18.12 -0.40
N ALA A 494 -19.32 -17.09 0.17
CA ALA A 494 -18.14 -17.26 1.03
C ALA A 494 -18.47 -18.04 2.31
N LEU A 495 -19.65 -17.81 2.89
CA LEU A 495 -20.12 -18.53 4.07
C LEU A 495 -20.40 -20.00 3.75
N ALA A 496 -21.06 -20.29 2.63
CA ALA A 496 -21.34 -21.65 2.18
C ALA A 496 -20.07 -22.47 1.92
N LEU A 497 -19.03 -21.82 1.38
CA LEU A 497 -17.72 -22.43 1.14
C LEU A 497 -16.83 -22.51 2.39
N GLY A 498 -17.29 -22.01 3.56
CA GLY A 498 -16.51 -22.05 4.80
C GLY A 498 -15.27 -21.15 4.79
N ILE A 499 -15.18 -20.17 3.88
CA ILE A 499 -14.05 -19.24 3.72
C ILE A 499 -13.61 -18.57 5.04
N PRO A 500 -14.52 -18.12 5.93
CA PRO A 500 -14.11 -17.53 7.21
C PRO A 500 -13.23 -18.44 8.07
N TRP A 501 -13.43 -19.75 8.05
CA TRP A 501 -12.64 -20.69 8.84
C TRP A 501 -11.20 -20.78 8.35
N TYR A 502 -10.98 -20.67 7.03
CA TYR A 502 -9.63 -20.61 6.46
C TYR A 502 -8.91 -19.34 6.89
N TYR A 503 -9.58 -18.18 6.89
CA TYR A 503 -9.00 -16.93 7.38
C TYR A 503 -8.70 -16.95 8.87
N LEU A 504 -9.58 -17.58 9.66
CA LEU A 504 -9.33 -17.80 11.09
C LEU A 504 -8.09 -18.69 11.30
N ALA A 505 -7.98 -19.81 10.57
CA ALA A 505 -6.83 -20.69 10.63
C ALA A 505 -5.53 -19.97 10.19
N ALA A 506 -5.60 -19.14 9.15
CA ALA A 506 -4.48 -18.35 8.64
C ALA A 506 -3.99 -17.27 9.61
N SER A 507 -4.78 -16.88 10.63
CA SER A 507 -4.35 -15.88 11.62
C SER A 507 -3.17 -16.36 12.47
N MET A 508 -3.13 -17.65 12.83
CA MET A 508 -2.07 -18.24 13.66
C MET A 508 -0.68 -18.20 13.02
N PRO A 509 -0.47 -18.66 11.78
CA PRO A 509 0.83 -18.55 11.13
C PRO A 509 1.25 -17.09 10.91
N LEU A 510 0.32 -16.16 10.72
CA LEU A 510 0.64 -14.73 10.60
C LEU A 510 1.17 -14.14 11.92
N VAL A 511 0.58 -14.51 13.06
CA VAL A 511 1.10 -14.15 14.39
C VAL A 511 2.46 -14.82 14.63
N GLY A 512 2.61 -16.09 14.26
CA GLY A 512 3.89 -16.81 14.31
C GLY A 512 4.99 -16.14 13.49
N LEU A 513 4.65 -15.67 12.27
CA LEU A 513 5.54 -14.91 11.42
C LEU A 513 5.92 -13.56 12.04
N ALA A 514 4.98 -12.87 12.70
CA ALA A 514 5.28 -11.65 13.47
C ALA A 514 6.25 -11.93 14.64
N LEU A 515 6.07 -13.04 15.37
CA LEU A 515 6.97 -13.48 16.43
C LEU A 515 8.38 -13.75 15.90
N LEU A 516 8.50 -14.55 14.84
CA LEU A 516 9.78 -14.92 14.23
C LEU A 516 10.53 -13.69 13.71
N ALA A 517 9.85 -12.79 13.01
CA ALA A 517 10.45 -11.57 12.48
C ALA A 517 10.96 -10.65 13.60
N ARG A 518 10.15 -10.42 14.64
CA ARG A 518 10.57 -9.61 15.80
C ARG A 518 11.71 -10.28 16.57
N TRP A 519 11.71 -11.60 16.69
CA TRP A 519 12.79 -12.34 17.35
C TRP A 519 14.12 -12.25 16.61
N GLN A 520 14.11 -12.37 15.28
CA GLN A 520 15.31 -12.18 14.45
C GLN A 520 15.86 -10.76 14.60
N HIS A 521 15.01 -9.74 14.63
CA HIS A 521 15.45 -8.35 14.81
C HIS A 521 16.14 -8.10 16.15
N MET A 522 15.67 -8.73 17.24
CA MET A 522 16.33 -8.60 18.54
C MET A 522 17.69 -9.30 18.60
N ARG A 523 17.94 -10.30 17.75
CA ARG A 523 19.24 -11.00 17.69
C ARG A 523 20.28 -10.27 16.84
N SER A 524 19.84 -9.45 15.89
CA SER A 524 20.71 -8.69 15.00
C SER A 524 20.98 -7.25 15.47
N SER A 525 20.30 -6.83 16.55
CA SER A 525 20.53 -5.56 17.25
C SER A 525 21.46 -5.80 18.42
#